data_AF-A0A482USQ8-F1
#
_entry.id   AF-A0A482USQ8-F1
#
_cell.length_a   1.000
_cell.length_b   1.000
_cell.length_c   1.000
_cell.angle_alpha   90.00
_cell.angle_beta   90.00
_cell.angle_gamma   90.00
#
_symmetry.space_group_name_H-M   'P 1'
#
loop_
_entity.id
_entity.type
_entity.pdbx_description
1 polymer ?
#
loop_
_entity_poly.entity_id
_entity_poly.type
_entity_poly.pdbx_seq_one_letter_code
_entity_poly.pdbx_strand_id
1 'polypeptide(L)' 'MVYITSKLLVIYAQISARTARRALQQEGLKAMHMVGRPLLTRAHKRRRLEFARAHRDWTVDDWK' A
#
# COMPACT_ATOMS: atom_id res chain seq x y z
N MET A 1 -3.85 12.70 1.11
CA MET A 1 -3.48 13.73 0.10
C MET A 1 -2.03 14.21 0.20
N VAL A 2 -1.20 13.67 1.11
CA VAL A 2 0.18 14.13 1.37
C VAL A 2 1.24 13.54 0.42
N TYR A 3 0.97 12.37 -0.18
CA TYR A 3 1.95 11.67 -1.02
C TYR A 3 2.23 12.36 -2.37
N ILE A 4 1.28 13.16 -2.88
CA ILE A 4 1.37 13.83 -4.19
C ILE A 4 2.15 15.15 -4.06
N THR A 5 1.89 15.94 -3.01
CA THR A 5 2.55 17.23 -2.77
C THR A 5 4.04 17.06 -2.45
N SER A 6 4.42 16.10 -1.61
CA SER A 6 5.84 15.81 -1.34
C SER A 6 6.57 15.30 -2.58
N LYS A 7 5.93 14.45 -3.41
CA LYS A 7 6.56 13.92 -4.62
C LYS A 7 6.77 15.01 -5.67
N LEU A 8 5.82 15.93 -5.85
CA LEU A 8 5.94 17.06 -6.77
C LEU A 8 7.02 18.06 -6.33
N LEU A 9 7.15 18.34 -5.03
CA LEU A 9 8.14 19.29 -4.50
C LEU A 9 9.57 18.75 -4.58
N VAL A 10 9.77 17.43 -4.42
CA VAL A 10 11.06 16.75 -4.62
C VAL A 10 11.48 16.71 -6.09
N ILE A 11 10.53 16.68 -7.03
CA ILE A 11 10.81 16.64 -8.48
C ILE A 11 11.08 18.05 -9.03
N TYR A 12 10.38 19.08 -8.54
CA TYR A 12 10.54 20.47 -9.01
C TYR A 12 11.70 21.22 -8.36
N ALA A 13 12.05 20.89 -7.12
CA ALA A 13 13.22 21.45 -6.47
C ALA A 13 14.38 20.44 -6.61
N GLN A 14 15.54 20.87 -7.09
CA GLN A 14 16.79 20.09 -7.13
C GLN A 14 17.31 19.81 -5.71
N ILE A 15 16.50 19.17 -4.87
CA ILE A 15 16.84 18.89 -3.48
C ILE A 15 17.64 17.60 -3.38
N SER A 16 18.63 17.62 -2.49
CA SER A 16 19.39 16.41 -2.21
C SER A 16 18.50 15.33 -1.59
N ALA A 17 18.83 14.06 -1.86
CA ALA A 17 18.15 12.92 -1.22
C ALA A 17 18.17 12.99 0.31
N ARG A 18 19.20 13.65 0.89
CA ARG A 18 19.32 13.90 2.33
C ARG A 18 18.23 14.85 2.83
N THR A 19 17.99 15.94 2.11
CA THR A 19 16.94 16.92 2.42
C THR A 19 15.56 16.26 2.36
N ALA A 20 15.29 15.51 1.28
CA ALA A 20 14.04 14.76 1.14
C ALA A 20 13.82 13.78 2.30
N ARG A 21 14.86 13.02 2.70
CA ARG A 21 14.78 12.08 3.82
C ARG A 21 14.47 12.76 5.16
N ARG A 22 15.08 13.91 5.44
CA ARG A 22 14.81 14.67 6.68
C ARG A 22 13.37 15.15 6.74
N ALA A 23 12.86 15.71 5.65
CA ALA A 23 11.47 16.14 5.56
C ALA A 23 10.51 14.96 5.82
N LEU A 24 10.75 13.81 5.17
CA LEU A 24 9.96 12.60 5.42
C LEU A 24 10.01 12.15 6.89
N GLN A 25 11.18 12.17 7.52
CA GLN A 25 11.33 11.83 8.94
C GLN A 25 10.61 12.80 9.88
N GLN A 26 10.62 14.11 9.57
CA GLN A 26 9.88 15.14 10.33
C GLN A 26 8.37 14.89 10.28
N GLU A 27 7.86 14.43 9.13
CA GLU A 27 6.48 14.02 8.96
C GLU A 27 6.17 12.62 9.52
N GLY A 28 7.13 11.99 10.22
CA GLY A 28 6.98 10.64 10.79
C GLY A 28 7.00 9.50 9.77
N LEU A 29 7.34 9.79 8.51
CA LEU A 29 7.44 8.80 7.44
C LEU A 29 8.80 8.10 7.50
N LYS A 30 8.75 6.79 7.72
CA LYS A 30 9.92 5.91 7.68
C LYS A 30 9.85 4.96 6.50
N ALA A 31 11.02 4.53 6.04
CA ALA A 31 11.11 3.46 5.05
C ALA A 31 10.43 2.20 5.63
N MET A 32 9.50 1.62 4.86
CA MET A 32 8.85 0.36 5.20
C MET A 32 9.36 -0.71 4.25
N HIS A 33 9.79 -1.84 4.80
CA HIS A 33 10.11 -3.00 3.97
C HIS A 33 8.83 -3.52 3.34
N MET A 34 8.76 -3.50 2.01
CA MET A 34 7.64 -4.12 1.31
C MET A 34 7.73 -5.63 1.50
N VAL A 35 6.70 -6.22 2.12
CA VAL A 35 6.59 -7.67 2.19
C VAL A 35 6.38 -8.19 0.76
N GLY A 36 7.30 -9.02 0.28
CA GLY A 36 7.22 -9.67 -1.02
C GLY A 36 6.01 -10.59 -1.07
N ARG A 37 4.88 -10.08 -1.57
CA ARG A 37 3.67 -10.86 -1.82
C ARG A 37 3.54 -11.08 -3.32
N PRO A 38 3.04 -12.25 -3.77
CA PRO A 38 2.76 -12.45 -5.17
C PRO A 38 1.76 -11.42 -5.66
N LEU A 39 2.01 -10.88 -6.86
CA LEU A 39 1.14 -9.89 -7.46
C LEU A 39 -0.23 -10.53 -7.75
N LEU A 40 -1.28 -9.98 -7.15
CA LEU A 40 -2.64 -10.39 -7.50
C LEU A 40 -3.05 -9.73 -8.81
N THR A 41 -3.16 -10.54 -9.86
CA THR A 41 -3.77 -10.12 -11.12
C THR A 41 -5.23 -9.68 -10.89
N ARG A 42 -5.79 -8.93 -11.84
CA ARG A 42 -7.22 -8.54 -11.81
C ARG A 42 -8.14 -9.75 -11.67
N ALA A 43 -7.81 -10.87 -12.34
CA ALA A 43 -8.57 -12.11 -12.25
C ALA A 43 -8.53 -12.70 -10.83
N HIS A 44 -7.36 -12.72 -10.17
CA HIS A 44 -7.24 -13.20 -8.79
C HIS A 44 -8.09 -12.37 -7.83
N LYS A 45 -8.04 -11.04 -7.95
CA LYS A 45 -8.82 -10.13 -7.10
C LYS A 45 -10.33 -10.38 -7.26
N ARG A 46 -10.79 -10.55 -8.50
CA ARG A 46 -12.20 -10.83 -8.79
C ARG A 46 -12.66 -12.14 -8.14
N ARG A 47 -11.97 -13.25 -8.39
CA ARG A 47 -12.34 -14.57 -7.84
C ARG A 47 -12.35 -14.58 -6.32
N ARG A 48 -11.36 -13.94 -5.68
CA ARG A 48 -11.31 -13.83 -4.22
C ARG A 48 -12.48 -13.02 -3.67
N LEU A 49 -12.87 -11.94 -4.34
CA LEU A 49 -14.02 -11.13 -3.95
C LEU A 49 -15.34 -11.90 -4.12
N GLU A 50 -15.50 -12.62 -5.23
CA GLU A 50 -16.66 -13.48 -5.48
C GLU A 50 -16.78 -14.54 -4.39
N PHE A 51 -15.68 -15.23 -4.08
CA PHE A 51 -15.63 -16.21 -3.00
C PHE A 51 -16.01 -15.61 -1.65
N ALA A 52 -15.44 -14.45 -1.29
CA ALA A 52 -15.74 -13.79 -0.02
C ALA A 52 -17.20 -13.31 0.08
N ARG A 53 -17.82 -12.94 -1.06
CA ARG A 53 -19.24 -12.56 -1.09
C ARG A 53 -20.16 -13.78 -0.96
N ALA A 54 -19.84 -14.87 -1.65
CA ALA A 54 -20.62 -16.11 -1.61
C ALA A 54 -20.61 -16.75 -0.21
N HIS A 55 -19.51 -16.59 0.53
CA HIS A 55 -19.31 -17.18 1.84
C HIS A 55 -19.25 -16.14 2.96
N ARG A 56 -19.97 -15.02 2.81
CA ARG A 56 -19.96 -13.92 3.79
C ARG A 56 -20.43 -14.38 5.17
N ASP A 57 -21.43 -15.25 5.19
CA ASP A 57 -22.12 -15.68 6.40
C ASP A 57 -21.57 -17.02 6.93
N TRP A 58 -20.44 -17.50 6.38
CA TRP A 58 -19.79 -18.70 6.88
C TRP A 58 -19.34 -18.54 8.32
N THR A 59 -19.78 -19.48 9.13
CA THR A 59 -19.38 -19.67 10.51
C THR A 59 -18.12 -20.53 10.58
N VAL A 60 -17.49 -20.61 11.76
CA VAL A 60 -16.30 -21.46 11.96
C VAL A 60 -16.56 -22.92 11.62
N ASP A 61 -17.80 -23.39 11.75
CA ASP A 61 -18.17 -24.77 11.42
C ASP A 61 -18.24 -25.02 9.90
N ASP A 62 -18.53 -24.00 9.09
CA ASP A 62 -18.50 -24.10 7.62
C ASP A 62 -17.07 -24.19 7.06
N TRP A 63 -16.05 -23.89 7.90
CA TRP A 63 -14.63 -23.96 7.54
C TRP A 63 -13.96 -25.28 7.95
N LYS A 64 -14.60 -26.11 8.77
CA LYS A 64 -14.08 -27.41 9.21
C LYS A 64 -14.21 -28.45 8.11
#